data_AF-A0A6V7TW31-F1
#
_entry.id   AF-A0A6V7TW31-F1
#
_cell.length_a   1.000
_cell.length_b   1.000
_cell.length_c   1.000
_cell.angle_alpha   90.00
_cell.angle_beta   90.00
_cell.angle_gamma   90.00
#
_symmetry.space_group_name_H-M   'P 1'
#
loop_
_entity.id
_entity.type
_entity.pdbx_description
1 polymer ?
#
loop_
_entity_poly.entity_id
_entity_poly.type
_entity_poly.pdbx_seq_one_letter_code
_entity_poly.pdbx_strand_id
1 'polypeptide(L)'
;MIPWQLFKHSNMPQKWQQREISNFDYLMFLNTIAGRTYNDLNQYPVFPWILSNYSSENIDLNDAANFRDLSKPIGALSEKRKKII
;
A
#
# COMPACT_ATOMS: atom_id res chain seq x y z
N MET A 1 4.55 -9.47 -21.90
CA MET A 1 3.15 -9.54 -21.40
C MET A 1 2.86 -8.25 -20.66
N ILE A 2 1.72 -7.61 -20.87
CA ILE A 2 1.39 -6.31 -20.25
C ILE A 2 0.92 -6.51 -18.80
N PRO A 3 1.16 -5.56 -17.87
CA PRO A 3 0.87 -5.71 -16.44
C PRO A 3 -0.52 -6.25 -16.10
N TRP A 4 -1.56 -5.76 -16.79
CA TRP A 4 -2.93 -6.23 -16.61
C TRP A 4 -3.08 -7.73 -16.90
N GLN A 5 -2.41 -8.23 -17.94
CA GLN A 5 -2.47 -9.66 -18.28
C GLN A 5 -1.80 -10.51 -17.21
N LEU A 6 -0.66 -10.07 -16.66
CA LEU A 6 0.01 -10.76 -15.55
C LEU A 6 -0.89 -10.82 -14.31
N PHE A 7 -1.60 -9.73 -14.01
CA PHE A 7 -2.57 -9.71 -12.92
C PHE A 7 -3.72 -10.71 -13.15
N LYS A 8 -4.34 -10.70 -14.34
CA LYS A 8 -5.48 -11.57 -14.64
C LYS A 8 -5.15 -13.07 -14.62
N HIS A 9 -3.93 -13.46 -14.98
CA HIS A 9 -3.52 -14.87 -15.02
C HIS A 9 -2.87 -15.35 -13.72
N SER A 10 -2.69 -14.46 -12.73
CA SER A 10 -2.11 -14.80 -11.44
C SER A 10 -3.18 -15.26 -10.45
N ASN A 11 -2.82 -16.23 -9.59
CA ASN A 11 -3.64 -16.65 -8.45
C ASN A 11 -3.34 -15.88 -7.15
N MET A 12 -2.44 -14.90 -7.20
CA MET A 12 -2.00 -14.14 -6.02
C MET A 12 -3.15 -13.38 -5.32
N PRO A 13 -4.15 -12.79 -6.01
CA PRO A 13 -5.29 -12.18 -5.34
C PRO A 13 -6.07 -13.17 -4.47
N GLN A 14 -6.30 -14.39 -4.95
CA GLN A 14 -7.02 -15.44 -4.23
C GLN A 14 -6.22 -15.91 -3.01
N LYS A 15 -4.90 -16.15 -3.19
CA LYS A 15 -4.01 -16.52 -2.09
C LYS A 15 -4.01 -15.47 -0.97
N TRP A 16 -3.99 -14.19 -1.34
CA TRP A 16 -4.05 -13.10 -0.37
C TRP A 16 -5.39 -13.07 0.37
N GLN A 17 -6.51 -13.20 -0.34
CA GLN A 17 -7.85 -13.27 0.26
C GLN A 17 -8.02 -14.47 1.20
N GLN A 18 -7.41 -15.60 0.86
CA GLN A 18 -7.39 -16.83 1.67
C GLN A 18 -6.36 -16.79 2.81
N ARG A 19 -5.62 -15.68 2.95
CA ARG A 19 -4.54 -15.50 3.95
C ARG A 19 -3.37 -16.50 3.81
N GLU A 20 -3.18 -17.06 2.62
CA GLU A 20 -2.03 -17.90 2.29
C GLU A 20 -0.74 -17.08 2.09
N ILE A 21 -0.89 -15.79 1.77
CA ILE A 21 0.22 -14.83 1.68
C ILE A 21 -0.09 -13.58 2.50
N SER A 22 0.95 -12.90 2.97
CA SER A 22 0.81 -11.69 3.77
C SER A 22 0.41 -10.48 2.92
N ASN A 23 -0.04 -9.40 3.58
CA ASN A 23 -0.23 -8.10 2.93
C ASN A 23 1.07 -7.60 2.27
N PHE A 24 2.22 -7.84 2.91
CA PHE A 24 3.52 -7.44 2.36
C PHE A 24 3.83 -8.17 1.06
N ASP A 25 3.66 -9.50 1.03
CA ASP A 25 3.92 -10.32 -0.15
C ASP A 25 3.00 -9.94 -1.30
N TYR A 26 1.72 -9.70 -1.00
CA TYR A 26 0.76 -9.30 -2.01
C TYR A 26 1.08 -7.91 -2.59
N LEU A 27 1.47 -6.93 -1.74
CA LEU A 27 1.91 -5.62 -2.20
C LEU A 27 3.21 -5.69 -3.01
N MET A 28 4.15 -6.57 -2.64
CA MET A 28 5.36 -6.82 -3.43
C MET A 28 5.04 -7.41 -4.80
N PHE A 29 4.11 -8.36 -4.85
CA PHE A 29 3.61 -8.90 -6.12
C PHE A 29 3.03 -7.79 -7.01
N LEU A 30 2.15 -6.94 -6.47
CA LEU A 30 1.56 -5.82 -7.21
C LEU A 30 2.63 -4.86 -7.75
N ASN A 31 3.64 -4.52 -6.93
CA ASN A 31 4.77 -3.70 -7.36
C ASN A 31 5.53 -4.35 -8.53
N THR A 32 5.83 -5.65 -8.41
CA THR A 32 6.60 -6.40 -9.40
C THR A 32 5.89 -6.45 -10.75
N ILE A 33 4.60 -6.79 -10.77
CA ILE A 33 3.83 -6.86 -12.03
C ILE A 33 3.59 -5.48 -12.66
N ALA A 34 3.62 -4.41 -11.84
CA ALA A 34 3.57 -3.04 -12.31
C ALA A 34 4.92 -2.53 -12.86
N GLY A 35 5.95 -3.38 -12.90
CA GLY A 35 7.27 -3.05 -13.41
C GLY A 35 8.21 -2.39 -12.40
N ARG A 36 7.83 -2.33 -11.11
CA ARG A 36 8.68 -1.75 -10.06
C ARG A 36 9.83 -2.70 -9.73
N THR A 37 11.01 -2.13 -9.46
CA THR A 37 12.23 -2.90 -9.23
C THR A 37 13.18 -2.18 -8.26
N TYR A 38 13.98 -2.95 -7.53
CA TYR A 38 15.06 -2.42 -6.70
C TYR A 38 16.23 -1.85 -7.52
N ASN A 39 16.31 -2.18 -8.81
CA ASN A 39 17.42 -1.80 -9.69
C ASN A 39 17.30 -0.39 -10.28
N ASP A 40 16.11 0.22 -10.25
CA ASP A 40 15.87 1.58 -10.75
C ASP A 40 15.16 2.39 -9.66
N LEU A 41 15.87 3.37 -9.10
CA LEU A 41 15.36 4.23 -8.04
C LEU A 41 14.13 5.05 -8.47
N ASN A 42 13.98 5.34 -9.77
CA ASN A 42 12.80 6.05 -10.28
C ASN A 42 11.55 5.15 -10.32
N GLN A 43 11.75 3.84 -10.29
CA GLN A 43 10.71 2.81 -10.34
C GLN A 43 10.74 1.91 -9.10
N TYR A 44 11.20 2.45 -7.98
CA TYR A 44 11.29 1.69 -6.73
C TYR A 44 9.90 1.23 -6.24
N PRO A 45 9.79 0.07 -5.57
CA PRO A 45 8.52 -0.39 -4.98
C PRO A 45 7.87 0.64 -4.07
N VAL A 46 6.55 0.77 -4.19
CA VAL A 46 5.73 1.74 -3.44
C VAL A 46 4.93 1.00 -2.38
N PHE A 47 4.95 1.54 -1.16
CA PHE A 47 4.16 1.07 -0.02
C PHE A 47 3.36 2.21 0.60
N PRO A 48 2.14 1.93 1.10
CA PRO A 48 1.37 2.94 1.81
C PRO A 48 1.94 3.19 3.20
N TRP A 49 1.86 4.44 3.65
CA TRP A 49 1.95 4.76 5.07
C TRP A 49 0.78 4.10 5.80
N ILE A 50 1.05 3.43 6.91
CA ILE A 50 0.01 2.70 7.67
C ILE A 50 -0.34 3.43 8.96
N LEU A 51 0.65 3.80 9.77
CA LEU A 51 0.43 4.53 11.01
C LEU A 51 0.26 6.03 10.72
N SER A 52 -0.60 6.67 11.52
CA SER A 52 -0.80 8.13 11.51
C SER A 52 -0.16 8.79 12.74
N ASN A 53 -0.04 8.07 13.85
CA ASN A 53 0.49 8.55 15.11
C ASN A 53 1.96 8.14 15.28
N TYR A 54 2.84 9.14 15.30
CA TYR A 54 4.29 8.99 15.55
C TYR A 54 4.78 9.84 16.73
N SER A 55 3.87 10.42 17.51
CA SER A 55 4.21 11.34 18.60
C SER A 55 4.02 10.70 19.98
N SER A 56 3.14 9.71 20.09
CA SER A 56 2.95 8.95 21.32
C SER A 56 4.12 8.00 21.57
N GLU A 57 4.52 7.83 22.84
CA GLU A 57 5.56 6.87 23.25
C GLU A 57 5.11 5.42 23.00
N ASN A 58 3.82 5.15 23.18
CA ASN A 58 3.19 3.86 22.92
C ASN A 58 2.04 4.02 21.93
N ILE A 59 1.83 3.02 21.07
CA ILE A 59 0.79 3.01 20.05
C ILE A 59 -0.14 1.81 20.31
N ASP A 60 -1.42 2.08 20.53
CA ASP A 60 -2.44 1.03 20.59
C ASP A 60 -2.89 0.66 19.17
N LEU A 61 -2.61 -0.57 18.77
CA LEU A 61 -2.97 -1.11 17.45
C LEU A 61 -4.45 -1.51 17.33
N ASN A 62 -5.22 -1.43 18.42
CA ASN A 62 -6.67 -1.63 18.38
C ASN A 62 -7.44 -0.32 18.16
N ASP A 63 -6.78 0.83 18.33
CA ASP A 63 -7.39 2.14 18.09
C ASP A 63 -7.25 2.53 16.60
N ALA A 64 -8.40 2.63 15.92
CA ALA A 64 -8.48 3.02 14.52
C ALA A 64 -7.88 4.41 14.25
N ALA A 65 -7.82 5.31 15.24
CA ALA A 65 -7.26 6.65 15.08
C ALA A 65 -5.74 6.63 14.83
N ASN A 66 -5.05 5.57 15.24
CA ASN A 66 -3.60 5.39 15.03
C ASN A 66 -3.26 4.93 13.60
N PHE A 67 -4.27 4.63 12.77
CA PHE A 67 -4.09 4.20 11.40
C PHE A 67 -4.52 5.26 10.39
N ARG A 68 -3.83 5.27 9.25
CA ARG A 68 -4.17 6.09 8.11
C ARG A 68 -5.40 5.55 7.41
N ASP A 69 -6.31 6.45 7.02
CA ASP A 69 -7.38 6.13 6.08
C ASP A 69 -6.80 5.74 4.70
N LEU A 70 -6.79 4.43 4.41
CA LEU A 70 -6.23 3.87 3.18
C LEU A 70 -7.06 4.19 1.91
N SER A 71 -8.31 4.64 2.06
CA SER A 71 -9.17 5.01 0.93
C SER A 71 -8.78 6.33 0.27
N LYS A 72 -7.98 7.15 0.96
CA LYS A 72 -7.57 8.49 0.51
C LYS A 72 -6.10 8.49 0.07
N PRO A 73 -5.73 9.26 -0.97
CA PRO A 73 -4.33 9.53 -1.28
C PRO A 73 -3.71 10.44 -0.21
N ILE A 74 -2.38 10.40 -0.08
CA ILE A 74 -1.63 11.18 0.93
C ILE A 74 -1.95 12.68 0.87
N GLY A 75 -2.06 13.26 -0.33
CA GLY A 75 -2.39 14.68 -0.51
C GLY A 75 -3.76 15.08 0.03
N ALA A 76 -4.71 14.14 0.08
CA ALA A 76 -6.06 14.37 0.56
C ALA A 76 -6.23 14.08 2.07
N LEU A 77 -5.16 13.84 2.82
CA LEU A 77 -5.26 13.60 4.27
C LEU A 77 -5.35 14.90 5.08
N SER A 78 -4.63 15.94 4.67
CA SER A 78 -4.66 17.24 5.36
C SER A 78 -5.80 18.10 4.84
N GLU A 79 -6.67 18.60 5.73
CA GLU A 79 -7.76 19.53 5.37
C GLU A 79 -7.26 20.80 4.68
N LYS A 80 -6.08 21.29 5.09
CA LYS A 80 -5.44 22.45 4.45
C LYS A 80 -5.03 22.15 3.00
N ARG A 81 -4.60 20.92 2.72
CA ARG A 81 -4.23 20.48 1.36
C ARG A 81 -5.44 20.09 0.51
N LYS A 82 -6.51 19.57 1.12
CA LYS A 82 -7.79 19.29 0.43
C LYS A 82 -8.39 20.53 -0.23
N LYS A 83 -8.16 21.74 0.31
CA LYS A 83 -8.66 23.00 -0.27
C LYS A 83 -7.87 23.49 -1.49
N ILE A 84 -6.73 22.87 -1.78
CA ILE A 84 -5.80 23.28 -2.86
C ILE A 84 -5.92 22.34 -4.08
N ILE A 85 -6.52 21.16 -3.90
CA ILE A 85 -6.80 20.16 -4.95
C ILE A 85 -8.27 20.27 -5.34
#